data_AF-A0A1Q3WGZ8-F1
#
_entry.id   AF-A0A1Q3WGZ8-F1
#
_cell.length_a   1.000
_cell.length_b   1.000
_cell.length_c   1.000
_cell.angle_alpha   90.00
_cell.angle_beta   90.00
_cell.angle_gamma   90.00
#
_symmetry.space_group_name_H-M   'P 1'
#
loop_
_entity.id
_entity.type
_entity.pdbx_description
1 polymer ?
#
loop_
_entity_poly.entity_id
_entity_poly.type
_entity_poly.pdbx_seq_one_letter_code
_entity_poly.pdbx_strand_id
1 'polypeptide(L)'
;MKLFLLSLCFCLSGLCFQTQSLAQTKSREHYKYLLYVPKTYATDQAAYPLVIYLHGGSHRGDDLAKLKAYGLPNQVEKGQDFPFIIASPQCPDGKFWSTDNWFEPLYDELKAKYRIDPKRVYLTGISMGGYGTWQTAVAYPDRFAAIVPLCGGCDDSTQICRIKQIPVWTFHGTADDIIPISETERLVKRLEQCGGQVKFTRLEAEGHGIQYLYGDKSIYEWLLKQHK
;
A
#
# COMPACT_ATOMS: atom_id res chain seq x y z
N MET A 1 -45.44 -56.15 -2.57
CA MET A 1 -44.94 -55.31 -1.46
C MET A 1 -43.91 -54.35 -2.04
N LYS A 2 -44.19 -53.04 -1.98
CA LYS A 2 -43.42 -51.96 -2.61
C LYS A 2 -42.08 -51.76 -1.90
N LEU A 3 -41.00 -51.47 -2.64
CA LEU A 3 -39.86 -50.75 -2.09
C LEU A 3 -39.33 -49.77 -3.15
N PHE A 4 -39.73 -48.50 -3.02
CA PHE A 4 -39.14 -47.37 -3.72
C PHE A 4 -37.92 -46.93 -2.91
N LEU A 5 -36.72 -47.00 -3.48
CA LEU A 5 -35.55 -46.31 -2.92
C LEU A 5 -35.63 -44.83 -3.30
N LEU A 6 -35.93 -43.97 -2.32
CA LEU A 6 -35.68 -42.53 -2.43
C LEU A 6 -34.18 -42.28 -2.25
N SER A 7 -33.49 -41.89 -3.32
CA SER A 7 -32.14 -41.33 -3.24
C SER A 7 -32.23 -39.88 -2.78
N LEU A 8 -31.92 -39.61 -1.51
CA LEU A 8 -31.85 -38.27 -0.95
C LEU A 8 -30.54 -37.62 -1.41
N CYS A 9 -30.61 -36.73 -2.40
CA CYS A 9 -29.46 -35.94 -2.84
C CYS A 9 -29.21 -34.82 -1.82
N PHE A 10 -28.22 -34.99 -0.94
CA PHE A 10 -27.77 -33.93 -0.04
C PHE A 10 -26.99 -32.88 -0.87
N CYS A 11 -27.66 -31.80 -1.26
CA CYS A 11 -26.96 -30.57 -1.65
C CYS A 11 -26.27 -30.00 -0.42
N LEU A 12 -24.98 -30.30 -0.24
CA LEU A 12 -24.10 -29.53 0.63
C LEU A 12 -23.98 -28.12 0.05
N SER A 13 -24.84 -27.21 0.50
CA SER A 13 -24.60 -25.78 0.36
C SER A 13 -23.36 -25.43 1.18
N GLY A 14 -22.19 -25.42 0.52
CA GLY A 14 -20.97 -24.93 1.12
C GLY A 14 -21.19 -23.49 1.59
N LEU A 15 -21.20 -23.28 2.90
CA LEU A 15 -21.06 -21.96 3.50
C LEU A 15 -19.69 -21.43 3.07
N CYS A 16 -19.67 -20.66 1.99
CA CYS A 16 -18.51 -19.88 1.60
C CYS A 16 -18.37 -18.76 2.63
N PHE A 17 -17.57 -19.00 3.67
CA PHE A 17 -17.14 -17.94 4.59
C PHE A 17 -16.28 -16.96 3.79
N GLN A 18 -16.91 -15.94 3.23
CA GLN A 18 -16.18 -14.77 2.73
C GLN A 18 -15.62 -14.08 3.97
N THR A 19 -14.30 -14.20 4.17
CA THR A 19 -13.59 -13.39 5.17
C THR A 19 -13.76 -11.93 4.76
N GLN A 20 -14.69 -11.21 5.38
CA GLN A 20 -14.80 -9.78 5.19
C GLN A 20 -13.47 -9.16 5.62
N SER A 21 -12.89 -8.33 4.74
CA SER A 21 -11.64 -7.67 5.06
C SER A 21 -11.87 -6.66 6.20
N LEU A 22 -10.85 -6.40 7.02
CA LEU A 22 -10.94 -5.43 8.14
C LEU A 22 -11.31 -4.01 7.68
N ALA A 23 -11.23 -3.72 6.38
CA ALA A 23 -11.61 -2.43 5.82
C ALA A 23 -13.06 -2.35 5.35
N GLN A 24 -13.78 -3.48 5.18
CA GLN A 24 -15.18 -3.48 4.76
C GLN A 24 -16.14 -2.96 5.84
N THR A 25 -15.67 -2.72 7.07
CA THR A 25 -16.45 -2.13 8.16
C THR A 25 -16.33 -0.61 8.27
N LYS A 26 -15.51 0.04 7.43
CA LYS A 26 -15.26 1.50 7.48
C LYS A 26 -16.03 2.24 6.38
N SER A 27 -16.32 3.53 6.61
CA SER A 27 -16.95 4.38 5.59
C SER A 27 -16.09 4.46 4.34
N ARG A 28 -16.70 4.32 3.15
CA ARG A 28 -16.04 4.52 1.86
C ARG A 28 -15.94 6.02 1.60
N GLU A 29 -14.72 6.53 1.51
CA GLU A 29 -14.47 7.97 1.36
C GLU A 29 -13.60 8.26 0.13
N HIS A 30 -13.97 9.28 -0.64
CA HIS A 30 -13.19 9.76 -1.78
C HIS A 30 -12.23 10.87 -1.34
N TYR A 31 -10.95 10.56 -1.26
CA TYR A 31 -9.91 11.54 -0.97
C TYR A 31 -9.44 12.22 -2.26
N LYS A 32 -9.18 13.53 -2.19
CA LYS A 32 -8.50 14.24 -3.28
C LYS A 32 -7.11 13.64 -3.49
N TYR A 33 -6.60 13.62 -4.72
CA TYR A 33 -5.29 13.06 -5.01
C TYR A 33 -4.56 13.83 -6.12
N LEU A 34 -3.23 13.79 -6.08
CA LEU A 34 -2.39 14.09 -7.23
C LEU A 34 -2.20 12.81 -8.07
N LEU A 35 -2.21 12.97 -9.39
CA LEU A 35 -1.99 11.89 -10.33
C LEU A 35 -0.87 12.25 -11.30
N TYR A 36 0.05 11.32 -11.49
CA TYR A 36 1.00 11.33 -12.60
C TYR A 36 0.73 10.13 -13.51
N VAL A 37 0.76 10.39 -14.81
CA VAL A 37 0.73 9.35 -15.86
C VAL A 37 2.04 9.42 -16.66
N PRO A 38 2.64 8.26 -17.03
CA PRO A 38 3.87 8.25 -17.82
C PRO A 38 3.75 9.05 -19.12
N LYS A 39 4.83 9.70 -19.56
CA LYS A 39 4.83 10.49 -20.81
C LYS A 39 4.45 9.66 -22.04
N THR A 40 4.75 8.36 -22.02
CA THR A 40 4.39 7.42 -23.09
C THR A 40 2.93 6.96 -23.05
N TYR A 41 2.16 7.30 -22.02
CA TYR A 41 0.81 6.79 -21.81
C TYR A 41 -0.15 7.12 -22.97
N ALA A 42 0.03 8.22 -23.68
CA ALA A 42 -0.83 8.55 -24.82
C ALA A 42 -0.55 7.68 -26.06
N THR A 43 0.69 7.23 -26.24
CA THR A 43 1.13 6.51 -27.45
C THR A 43 1.24 5.01 -27.24
N ASP A 44 1.53 4.57 -26.02
CA ASP A 44 1.62 3.16 -25.64
C ASP A 44 0.25 2.62 -25.19
N GLN A 45 -0.11 1.46 -25.73
CA GLN A 45 -1.36 0.76 -25.42
C GLN A 45 -1.22 -0.24 -24.25
N ALA A 46 -0.01 -0.40 -23.71
CA ALA A 46 0.24 -1.29 -22.58
C ALA A 46 -0.51 -0.86 -21.31
N ALA A 47 -0.73 -1.84 -20.44
CA ALA A 47 -1.13 -1.61 -19.06
C ALA A 47 0.11 -1.26 -18.21
N TYR A 48 -0.04 -0.27 -17.34
CA TYR A 48 1.04 0.28 -16.54
C TYR A 48 0.97 -0.19 -15.08
N PRO A 49 2.11 -0.35 -14.41
CA PRO A 49 2.12 -0.46 -12.96
C PRO A 49 1.48 0.76 -12.31
N LEU A 50 0.90 0.57 -11.13
CA LEU A 50 0.41 1.65 -10.28
C LEU A 50 1.25 1.70 -9.00
N VAL A 51 1.79 2.86 -8.66
CA VAL A 51 2.37 3.14 -7.34
C VAL A 51 1.44 4.10 -6.60
N ILE A 52 0.89 3.66 -5.47
CA ILE A 52 0.15 4.53 -4.55
C ILE A 52 1.11 5.03 -3.48
N TYR A 53 1.20 6.35 -3.32
CA TYR A 53 2.08 7.01 -2.37
C TYR A 53 1.29 7.67 -1.24
N LEU A 54 1.65 7.36 0.00
CA LEU A 54 1.03 7.90 1.20
C LEU A 54 1.96 8.87 1.92
N HIS A 55 1.52 10.11 2.07
CA HIS A 55 2.26 11.15 2.77
C HIS A 55 2.26 10.95 4.30
N GLY A 56 3.20 11.61 4.98
CA GLY A 56 3.28 11.70 6.44
C GLY A 56 2.30 12.70 7.05
N GLY A 57 2.21 12.75 8.38
CA GLY A 57 1.14 13.47 9.10
C GLY A 57 1.09 14.99 8.86
N SER A 58 2.19 15.61 8.46
CA SER A 58 2.30 17.05 8.19
C SER A 58 1.60 17.51 6.90
N HIS A 59 1.19 16.56 6.04
CA HIS A 59 0.63 16.84 4.71
C HIS A 59 -0.87 16.59 4.61
N ARG A 60 -1.52 16.35 5.76
CA ARG A 60 -2.98 16.28 5.86
C ARG A 60 -3.65 17.59 5.47
N GLY A 61 -4.92 17.49 5.11
CA GLY A 61 -5.78 18.63 4.79
C GLY A 61 -6.49 18.45 3.47
N ASP A 62 -6.76 19.57 2.80
CA ASP A 62 -7.57 19.66 1.58
C ASP A 62 -6.88 20.42 0.42
N ASP A 63 -5.63 20.82 0.63
CA ASP A 63 -4.74 21.48 -0.32
C ASP A 63 -3.71 20.50 -0.90
N LEU A 64 -3.94 20.09 -2.16
CA LEU A 64 -3.06 19.16 -2.88
C LEU A 64 -1.67 19.74 -3.16
N ALA A 65 -1.47 21.06 -3.12
CA ALA A 65 -0.15 21.65 -3.32
C ALA A 65 0.84 21.20 -2.24
N LYS A 66 0.36 20.97 -1.00
CA LYS A 66 1.18 20.43 0.09
C LYS A 66 1.85 19.11 -0.29
N LEU A 67 1.16 18.23 -1.02
CA LEU A 67 1.70 16.92 -1.40
C LEU A 67 3.00 17.01 -2.21
N LYS A 68 3.25 18.14 -2.88
CA LYS A 68 4.44 18.35 -3.71
C LYS A 68 5.70 18.69 -2.92
N ALA A 69 5.63 18.89 -1.60
CA ALA A 69 6.79 19.31 -0.83
C ALA A 69 7.85 18.19 -0.65
N TYR A 70 7.45 16.91 -0.64
CA TYR A 70 8.38 15.78 -0.64
C TYR A 70 7.81 14.49 -1.27
N GLY A 71 8.63 13.46 -1.34
CA GLY A 71 8.24 12.12 -1.82
C GLY A 71 7.98 12.08 -3.31
N LEU A 72 7.15 11.14 -3.76
CA LEU A 72 6.90 10.91 -5.18
C LEU A 72 6.34 12.13 -5.94
N PRO A 73 5.34 12.88 -5.41
CA PRO A 73 4.86 14.09 -6.09
C PRO A 73 5.95 15.16 -6.25
N ASN A 74 6.87 15.29 -5.28
CA ASN A 74 7.99 16.22 -5.39
C ASN A 74 8.96 15.81 -6.51
N GLN A 75 9.22 14.52 -6.69
CA GLN A 75 10.07 14.05 -7.79
C GLN A 75 9.44 14.32 -9.16
N VAL A 76 8.12 14.12 -9.28
CA VAL A 76 7.37 14.50 -10.48
C VAL A 76 7.50 16.00 -10.76
N GLU A 77 7.34 16.85 -9.73
CA GLU A 77 7.49 18.30 -9.86
C GLU A 77 8.91 18.71 -10.29
N LYS A 78 9.94 17.97 -9.83
CA LYS A 78 11.34 18.12 -10.26
C LYS A 78 11.62 17.61 -11.68
N GLY A 79 10.61 17.07 -12.37
CA GLY A 79 10.71 16.59 -13.75
C GLY A 79 11.21 15.15 -13.88
N GLN A 80 11.30 14.39 -12.78
CA GLN A 80 11.61 12.97 -12.86
C GLN A 80 10.50 12.23 -13.61
N ASP A 81 10.90 11.34 -14.51
CA ASP A 81 9.99 10.53 -15.31
C ASP A 81 9.91 9.11 -14.74
N PHE A 82 8.72 8.52 -14.77
CA PHE A 82 8.45 7.21 -14.20
C PHE A 82 7.72 6.32 -15.21
N PRO A 83 8.08 5.03 -15.32
CA PRO A 83 7.42 4.08 -16.21
C PRO A 83 6.13 3.48 -15.58
N PHE A 84 5.52 4.18 -14.63
CA PHE A 84 4.33 3.74 -13.90
C PHE A 84 3.45 4.94 -13.52
N ILE A 85 2.16 4.66 -13.33
CA ILE A 85 1.20 5.64 -12.83
C ILE A 85 1.46 5.87 -11.33
N ILE A 86 1.39 7.12 -10.88
CA ILE A 86 1.50 7.46 -9.46
C ILE A 86 0.20 8.11 -9.01
N ALA A 87 -0.43 7.54 -7.99
CA ALA A 87 -1.55 8.17 -7.29
C ALA A 87 -1.13 8.55 -5.88
N SER A 88 -1.30 9.82 -5.51
CA SER A 88 -0.95 10.36 -4.19
C SER A 88 -2.20 10.99 -3.56
N PRO A 89 -3.03 10.19 -2.86
CA PRO A 89 -4.16 10.74 -2.12
C PRO A 89 -3.70 11.66 -0.99
N GLN A 90 -4.56 12.59 -0.59
CA GLN A 90 -4.41 13.43 0.59
C GLN A 90 -5.36 12.97 1.68
N CYS A 91 -4.81 12.53 2.80
CA CYS A 91 -5.60 12.25 4.01
C CYS A 91 -6.15 13.57 4.57
N PRO A 92 -7.47 13.70 4.85
CA PRO A 92 -8.03 14.91 5.44
C PRO A 92 -7.48 15.22 6.83
N ASP A 93 -7.66 16.48 7.26
CA ASP A 93 -7.36 16.90 8.63
C ASP A 93 -8.21 16.13 9.65
N GLY A 94 -7.64 15.90 10.83
CA GLY A 94 -8.29 15.13 11.91
C GLY A 94 -8.38 13.61 11.65
N LYS A 95 -7.90 13.12 10.50
CA LYS A 95 -7.90 11.71 10.15
C LYS A 95 -6.50 11.09 10.12
N PHE A 96 -6.48 9.77 10.09
CA PHE A 96 -5.33 8.92 9.78
C PHE A 96 -5.69 8.02 8.59
N TRP A 97 -4.69 7.43 7.93
CA TRP A 97 -4.93 6.46 6.85
C TRP A 97 -5.75 5.24 7.29
N SER A 98 -5.81 4.98 8.60
CA SER A 98 -6.62 3.93 9.21
C SER A 98 -8.06 4.35 9.51
N THR A 99 -8.43 5.63 9.39
CA THR A 99 -9.77 6.13 9.77
C THR A 99 -10.86 5.63 8.82
N ASP A 100 -10.67 5.80 7.51
CA ASP A 100 -11.67 5.48 6.49
C ASP A 100 -11.22 4.38 5.54
N ASN A 101 -12.16 3.87 4.75
CA ASN A 101 -11.88 3.11 3.54
C ASN A 101 -11.69 4.08 2.36
N TRP A 102 -10.48 4.62 2.23
CA TRP A 102 -10.08 5.48 1.11
C TRP A 102 -9.53 4.70 -0.08
N PHE A 103 -8.97 3.50 0.16
CA PHE A 103 -8.24 2.74 -0.86
C PHE A 103 -9.17 2.16 -1.93
N GLU A 104 -10.28 1.50 -1.55
CA GLU A 104 -11.17 0.90 -2.53
C GLU A 104 -11.79 1.94 -3.48
N PRO A 105 -12.37 3.05 -3.00
CA PRO A 105 -12.88 4.10 -3.89
C PRO A 105 -11.81 4.66 -4.85
N LEU A 106 -10.60 4.94 -4.36
CA LEU A 106 -9.49 5.41 -5.18
C LEU A 106 -9.10 4.38 -6.24
N TYR A 107 -8.90 3.12 -5.83
CA TYR A 107 -8.43 2.06 -6.72
C TYR A 107 -9.46 1.70 -7.79
N ASP A 108 -10.75 1.66 -7.44
CA ASP A 108 -11.85 1.43 -8.37
C ASP A 108 -11.91 2.55 -9.42
N GLU A 109 -11.83 3.81 -8.99
CA GLU A 109 -11.83 4.97 -9.89
C GLU A 109 -10.64 4.93 -10.85
N LEU A 110 -9.43 4.68 -10.33
CA LEU A 110 -8.22 4.65 -11.13
C LEU A 110 -8.28 3.52 -12.17
N LYS A 111 -8.73 2.32 -11.79
CA LYS A 111 -8.89 1.20 -12.73
C LYS A 111 -9.92 1.45 -13.81
N ALA A 112 -10.99 2.18 -13.49
CA ALA A 112 -12.02 2.51 -14.47
C ALA A 112 -11.52 3.55 -15.50
N LYS A 113 -10.60 4.43 -15.10
CA LYS A 113 -10.13 5.55 -15.93
C LYS A 113 -8.79 5.29 -16.63
N TYR A 114 -7.95 4.42 -16.08
CA TYR A 114 -6.57 4.22 -16.55
C TYR A 114 -6.24 2.75 -16.81
N ARG A 115 -5.33 2.51 -17.76
CA ARG A 115 -4.81 1.19 -18.10
C ARG A 115 -3.82 0.72 -17.05
N ILE A 116 -4.34 0.23 -15.93
CA ILE A 116 -3.55 -0.30 -14.81
C ILE A 116 -3.40 -1.81 -14.95
N ASP A 117 -2.17 -2.29 -14.77
CA ASP A 117 -1.86 -3.71 -14.63
C ASP A 117 -2.20 -4.17 -13.19
N PRO A 118 -3.24 -4.99 -13.00
CA PRO A 118 -3.66 -5.43 -11.66
C PRO A 118 -2.64 -6.37 -10.98
N LYS A 119 -1.64 -6.89 -11.71
CA LYS A 119 -0.55 -7.69 -11.16
C LYS A 119 0.62 -6.85 -10.67
N ARG A 120 0.64 -5.54 -10.95
CA ARG A 120 1.72 -4.61 -10.60
C ARG A 120 1.18 -3.35 -9.92
N VAL A 121 0.48 -3.57 -8.80
CA VAL A 121 0.01 -2.50 -7.92
C VAL A 121 0.88 -2.47 -6.68
N TYR A 122 1.47 -1.32 -6.39
CA TYR A 122 2.42 -1.12 -5.31
C TYR A 122 1.92 -0.06 -4.34
N LEU A 123 2.32 -0.17 -3.08
CA LEU A 123 2.00 0.80 -2.04
C LEU A 123 3.25 1.22 -1.30
N THR A 124 3.41 2.51 -1.08
CA THR A 124 4.55 3.07 -0.36
C THR A 124 4.14 4.33 0.38
N GLY A 125 4.88 4.69 1.41
CA GLY A 125 4.62 5.89 2.19
C GLY A 125 5.58 6.04 3.35
N ILE A 126 5.57 7.22 3.97
CA ILE A 126 6.50 7.59 5.04
C ILE A 126 5.76 8.02 6.31
N SER A 127 6.29 7.70 7.49
CA SER A 127 5.75 8.14 8.78
C SER A 127 4.30 7.67 8.94
N MET A 128 3.34 8.58 9.12
CA MET A 128 1.91 8.26 9.04
C MET A 128 1.56 7.44 7.79
N GLY A 129 2.13 7.78 6.62
CA GLY A 129 1.98 7.01 5.38
C GLY A 129 2.70 5.67 5.38
N GLY A 130 3.76 5.51 6.18
CA GLY A 130 4.39 4.22 6.45
C GLY A 130 3.46 3.31 7.25
N TYR A 131 2.78 3.86 8.28
CA TYR A 131 1.69 3.16 8.98
C TYR A 131 0.55 2.78 8.02
N GLY A 132 0.09 3.75 7.22
CA GLY A 132 -0.94 3.53 6.21
C GLY A 132 -0.55 2.43 5.21
N THR A 133 0.73 2.34 4.83
CA THR A 133 1.24 1.31 3.92
C THR A 133 1.09 -0.09 4.50
N TRP A 134 1.55 -0.30 5.75
CA TRP A 134 1.37 -1.58 6.42
C TRP A 134 -0.10 -1.94 6.64
N GLN A 135 -0.89 -0.99 7.16
CA GLN A 135 -2.28 -1.21 7.52
C GLN A 135 -3.17 -1.48 6.31
N THR A 136 -2.98 -0.74 5.21
CA THR A 136 -3.74 -0.95 3.98
C THR A 136 -3.37 -2.27 3.31
N ALA A 137 -2.09 -2.67 3.33
CA ALA A 137 -1.70 -4.00 2.83
C ALA A 137 -2.35 -5.12 3.64
N VAL A 138 -2.37 -5.01 4.97
CA VAL A 138 -3.06 -5.96 5.86
C VAL A 138 -4.57 -6.04 5.59
N ALA A 139 -5.19 -4.89 5.35
CA ALA A 139 -6.61 -4.81 5.03
C ALA A 139 -6.94 -5.38 3.64
N TYR A 140 -5.99 -5.34 2.70
CA TYR A 140 -6.19 -5.76 1.31
C TYR A 140 -5.04 -6.66 0.81
N PRO A 141 -4.85 -7.86 1.41
CA PRO A 141 -3.66 -8.67 1.19
C PRO A 141 -3.50 -9.18 -0.26
N ASP A 142 -4.58 -9.22 -1.04
CA ASP A 142 -4.55 -9.71 -2.43
C ASP A 142 -4.38 -8.58 -3.47
N ARG A 143 -4.27 -7.33 -3.03
CA ARG A 143 -4.25 -6.17 -3.94
C ARG A 143 -2.84 -5.82 -4.40
N PHE A 144 -1.85 -5.87 -3.53
CA PHE A 144 -0.51 -5.36 -3.80
C PHE A 144 0.45 -6.46 -4.25
N ALA A 145 1.30 -6.14 -5.22
CA ALA A 145 2.41 -6.96 -5.67
C ALA A 145 3.66 -6.76 -4.84
N ALA A 146 3.81 -5.60 -4.19
CA ALA A 146 4.85 -5.30 -3.21
C ALA A 146 4.53 -4.02 -2.45
N ILE A 147 5.13 -3.85 -1.27
CA ILE A 147 5.01 -2.62 -0.48
C ILE A 147 6.36 -2.08 0.01
N VAL A 148 6.46 -0.76 0.14
CA VAL A 148 7.65 -0.05 0.63
C VAL A 148 7.27 0.95 1.73
N PRO A 149 7.09 0.50 2.98
CA PRO A 149 6.84 1.38 4.11
C PRO A 149 8.13 1.99 4.67
N LEU A 150 8.19 3.31 4.81
CA LEU A 150 9.29 4.06 5.42
C LEU A 150 8.88 4.56 6.81
N CYS A 151 9.73 4.32 7.82
CA CYS A 151 9.59 4.74 9.21
C CYS A 151 8.13 4.71 9.72
N GLY A 152 7.50 3.54 9.62
CA GLY A 152 6.10 3.31 10.00
C GLY A 152 5.91 2.11 10.91
N GLY A 153 4.65 1.79 11.20
CA GLY A 153 4.27 0.71 12.10
C GLY A 153 2.89 0.14 11.80
N CYS A 154 2.40 -0.72 12.68
CA CYS A 154 1.07 -1.31 12.59
C CYS A 154 0.60 -1.67 14.00
N ASP A 155 -0.48 -1.06 14.47
CA ASP A 155 -0.93 -1.18 15.86
C ASP A 155 -1.14 -2.65 16.26
N ASP A 156 -1.80 -3.43 15.41
CA ASP A 156 -2.00 -4.87 15.60
C ASP A 156 -1.02 -5.71 14.74
N SER A 157 0.15 -6.00 15.30
CA SER A 157 1.12 -6.89 14.64
C SER A 157 0.63 -8.32 14.43
N THR A 158 -0.43 -8.77 15.10
CA THR A 158 -0.93 -10.15 14.93
C THR A 158 -1.45 -10.38 13.51
N GLN A 159 -1.89 -9.30 12.85
CA GLN A 159 -2.42 -9.31 11.48
C GLN A 159 -1.34 -9.41 10.39
N ILE A 160 -0.05 -9.21 10.72
CA ILE A 160 1.02 -9.14 9.72
C ILE A 160 1.18 -10.45 8.92
N CYS A 161 0.81 -11.61 9.48
CA CYS A 161 0.81 -12.85 8.70
C CYS A 161 -0.13 -12.84 7.47
N ARG A 162 -1.12 -11.92 7.43
CA ARG A 162 -2.03 -11.77 6.28
C ARG A 162 -1.32 -11.36 5.01
N ILE A 163 -0.18 -10.66 5.13
CA ILE A 163 0.59 -10.15 4.00
C ILE A 163 1.86 -10.97 3.73
N LYS A 164 1.97 -12.19 4.25
CA LYS A 164 3.16 -13.04 4.08
C LYS A 164 3.55 -13.29 2.62
N GLN A 165 2.60 -13.20 1.69
CA GLN A 165 2.85 -13.39 0.27
C GLN A 165 3.29 -12.11 -0.46
N ILE A 166 3.25 -10.95 0.21
CA ILE A 166 3.61 -9.67 -0.38
C ILE A 166 5.09 -9.39 -0.07
N PRO A 167 5.96 -9.25 -1.08
CA PRO A 167 7.31 -8.74 -0.88
C PRO A 167 7.30 -7.36 -0.21
N VAL A 168 8.08 -7.21 0.85
CA VAL A 168 8.24 -5.94 1.57
C VAL A 168 9.69 -5.49 1.50
N TRP A 169 9.92 -4.22 1.14
CA TRP A 169 11.19 -3.55 1.43
C TRP A 169 10.94 -2.32 2.30
N THR A 170 11.32 -2.40 3.57
CA THR A 170 11.10 -1.33 4.54
C THR A 170 12.41 -0.64 4.94
N PHE A 171 12.29 0.62 5.34
CA PHE A 171 13.41 1.48 5.71
C PHE A 171 13.11 2.22 7.02
N HIS A 172 14.12 2.42 7.84
CA HIS A 172 14.00 3.18 9.09
C HIS A 172 15.34 3.79 9.50
N GLY A 173 15.33 5.02 9.98
CA GLY A 173 16.51 5.64 10.62
C GLY A 173 16.79 5.01 11.98
N THR A 174 18.07 4.73 12.30
CA THR A 174 18.42 4.15 13.61
C THR A 174 18.39 5.17 14.75
N ALA A 175 18.32 6.47 14.42
CA ALA A 175 18.19 7.57 15.35
C ALA A 175 16.83 8.30 15.22
N ASP A 176 15.79 7.63 14.71
CA ASP A 176 14.43 8.18 14.64
C ASP A 176 13.87 8.46 16.04
N ASP A 177 13.67 9.75 16.33
CA ASP A 177 13.21 10.29 17.61
C ASP A 177 11.68 10.51 17.66
N ILE A 178 10.98 10.28 16.54
CA ILE A 178 9.53 10.42 16.44
C ILE A 178 8.85 9.06 16.49
N ILE A 179 9.36 8.08 15.74
CA ILE A 179 8.87 6.70 15.71
C ILE A 179 10.07 5.79 16.00
N PRO A 180 10.12 5.11 17.15
CA PRO A 180 11.23 4.22 17.46
C PRO A 180 11.39 3.12 16.40
N ILE A 181 12.62 2.86 15.97
CA ILE A 181 12.94 1.81 14.99
C ILE A 181 12.40 0.42 15.39
N SER A 182 12.25 0.17 16.70
CA SER A 182 11.65 -1.05 17.24
C SER A 182 10.25 -1.33 16.68
N GLU A 183 9.52 -0.29 16.26
CA GLU A 183 8.22 -0.41 15.61
C GLU A 183 8.30 -1.10 14.26
N THR A 184 9.33 -0.84 13.46
CA THR A 184 9.54 -1.59 12.22
C THR A 184 10.17 -2.96 12.50
N GLU A 185 11.08 -3.06 13.46
CA GLU A 185 11.72 -4.33 13.82
C GLU A 185 10.73 -5.40 14.27
N ARG A 186 9.73 -5.03 15.10
CA ARG A 186 8.70 -5.99 15.53
C ARG A 186 7.88 -6.51 14.36
N LEU A 187 7.60 -5.69 13.34
CA LEU A 187 6.83 -6.10 12.16
C LEU A 187 7.66 -6.97 11.22
N VAL A 188 8.93 -6.62 10.99
CA VAL A 188 9.87 -7.42 10.20
C VAL A 188 10.00 -8.80 10.82
N LYS A 189 10.31 -8.87 12.12
CA LYS A 189 10.41 -10.14 12.87
C LYS A 189 9.12 -10.96 12.76
N ARG A 190 7.97 -10.31 12.90
CA ARG A 190 6.67 -10.99 12.80
C ARG A 190 6.44 -11.53 11.40
N LEU A 191 6.73 -10.77 10.35
CA LEU A 191 6.56 -11.19 8.96
C LEU A 191 7.47 -12.36 8.61
N GLU A 192 8.73 -12.35 9.05
CA GLU A 192 9.67 -13.46 8.92
C GLU A 192 9.15 -14.74 9.59
N GLN A 193 8.60 -14.63 10.81
CA GLN A 193 7.98 -15.77 11.51
C GLN A 193 6.77 -16.35 10.79
N CYS A 194 6.08 -15.54 9.98
CA CYS A 194 4.97 -15.99 9.13
C CYS A 194 5.45 -16.64 7.80
N GLY A 195 6.76 -16.66 7.56
CA GLY A 195 7.37 -17.11 6.30
C GLY A 195 7.35 -16.06 5.18
N GLY A 196 7.17 -14.78 5.52
CA GLY A 196 7.11 -13.69 4.55
C GLY A 196 8.48 -13.19 4.09
N GLN A 197 8.53 -12.62 2.89
CA GLN A 197 9.73 -12.03 2.32
C GLN A 197 9.84 -10.54 2.68
N VAL A 198 10.84 -10.19 3.48
CA VAL A 198 11.09 -8.81 3.90
C VAL A 198 12.56 -8.46 3.78
N LYS A 199 12.84 -7.31 3.16
CA LYS A 199 14.12 -6.63 3.21
C LYS A 199 13.98 -5.43 4.14
N PHE A 200 14.84 -5.34 5.15
CA PHE A 200 14.86 -4.19 6.06
C PHE A 200 16.19 -3.45 5.96
N THR A 201 16.15 -2.22 5.45
CA THR A 201 17.29 -1.30 5.40
C THR A 201 17.25 -0.37 6.61
N ARG A 202 18.21 -0.56 7.52
CA ARG A 202 18.48 0.37 8.62
C ARG A 202 19.40 1.47 8.11
N LEU A 203 19.01 2.72 8.32
CA LEU A 203 19.78 3.88 7.89
C LEU A 203 20.52 4.42 9.12
N GLU A 204 21.82 4.16 9.17
CA GLU A 204 22.61 4.44 10.37
C GLU A 204 22.70 5.93 10.67
N ALA A 205 22.44 6.31 11.93
CA ALA A 205 22.42 7.68 12.44
C ALA A 205 21.40 8.62 11.77
N GLU A 206 20.55 8.12 10.88
CA GLU A 206 19.46 8.89 10.29
C GLU A 206 18.27 8.98 11.25
N GLY A 207 17.62 10.15 11.24
CA GLY A 207 16.40 10.42 12.02
C GLY A 207 15.12 10.10 11.26
N HIS A 208 14.03 10.78 11.62
CA HIS A 208 12.71 10.54 11.03
C HIS A 208 12.58 10.90 9.53
N GLY A 209 13.38 11.87 9.08
CA GLY A 209 13.26 12.55 7.78
C GLY A 209 13.84 11.80 6.57
N ILE A 210 13.43 10.56 6.33
CA ILE A 210 14.02 9.70 5.30
C ILE A 210 13.32 9.75 3.92
N GLN A 211 12.44 10.73 3.70
CA GLN A 211 11.72 10.92 2.42
C GLN A 211 12.63 11.23 1.23
N TYR A 212 13.89 11.61 1.48
CA TYR A 212 14.88 11.82 0.42
C TYR A 212 15.15 10.54 -0.39
N LEU A 213 14.87 9.36 0.16
CA LEU A 213 15.04 8.07 -0.52
C LEU A 213 14.23 7.94 -1.81
N TYR A 214 13.11 8.67 -1.93
CA TYR A 214 12.37 8.73 -3.19
C TYR A 214 13.12 9.48 -4.30
N GLY A 215 14.18 10.23 -4.01
CA GLY A 215 15.04 10.81 -5.05
C GLY A 215 15.88 9.77 -5.80
N ASP A 216 16.10 8.60 -5.19
CA ASP A 216 16.90 7.51 -5.77
C ASP A 216 16.01 6.50 -6.51
N LYS A 217 16.53 5.88 -7.57
CA LYS A 217 15.76 4.95 -8.41
C LYS A 217 15.62 3.54 -7.83
N SER A 218 16.41 3.17 -6.83
CA SER A 218 16.48 1.80 -6.30
C SER A 218 15.15 1.27 -5.80
N ILE A 219 14.34 2.10 -5.12
CA ILE A 219 12.98 1.72 -4.68
C ILE A 219 12.13 1.34 -5.89
N TYR A 220 12.18 2.16 -6.95
CA TYR A 220 11.36 1.97 -8.15
C TYR A 220 11.79 0.77 -8.97
N GLU A 221 13.11 0.59 -9.14
CA GLU A 221 13.68 -0.56 -9.82
C GLU A 221 13.38 -1.87 -9.09
N TRP A 222 13.35 -1.84 -7.75
CA TRP A 222 12.96 -3.01 -6.97
C TRP A 222 11.46 -3.30 -7.07
N LEU A 223 10.60 -2.27 -6.98
CA LEU A 223 9.15 -2.41 -7.15
C LEU A 223 8.82 -3.02 -8.51
N LEU A 224 9.42 -2.52 -9.59
CA LEU A 224 9.14 -2.97 -10.96
C LEU A 224 9.52 -4.42 -11.26
N LYS A 225 10.33 -5.05 -10.40
CA LYS A 225 10.66 -6.49 -10.49
C LYS A 225 9.57 -7.38 -9.86
N GLN A 226 8.68 -6.81 -9.05
CA GLN A 226 7.66 -7.56 -8.32
C GLN A 226 6.39 -7.71 -9.16
N HIS A 227 5.71 -8.84 -9.02
CA HIS A 227 4.43 -9.13 -9.65
C HIS A 227 3.72 -10.23 -8.86
N LYS A 228 2.38 -10.25 -8.90
CA LYS A 228 1.56 -11.34 -8.36
C LYS A 228 1.50 -12.54 -9.29
#